data_AF-A0A486XKQ4-F1
#
_entry.id   AF-A0A486XKQ4-F1
#
_cell.length_a   1.000
_cell.length_b   1.000
_cell.length_c   1.000
_cell.angle_alpha   90.00
_cell.angle_beta   90.00
_cell.angle_gamma   90.00
#
_symmetry.space_group_name_H-M   'P 1'
#
loop_
_entity.id
_entity.type
_entity.pdbx_description
1 polymer ?
#
loop_
_entity_poly.entity_id
_entity_poly.type
_entity_poly.pdbx_seq_one_letter_code
_entity_poly.pdbx_strand_id
1 'polypeptide(L)'
;MFELKIAFKYLIPRKKHLSSALISVLSILVLSLVVWLIVVFLSVTDGIENNWKKKLTTVHSAIRITPTDEYFSSYYYQVDALAHKSQYRHKTIREKVFSLKTDPYDENYDQELPFHIKAKEQTKDLAKELYAILARLENTHKITYQDFELSGAMLRLQMIRKNPKEQATQSYLTQASYLSSFPDKNPFLDTLIIPLKTDELTRLFSQSQINNVLNIITIESLKPKYGWGVPIAMIPEGVPLPVQASISDSFILLTENEEALPDFQKGMIKKTQEGIFFTDKNQSSYLTNKPIFLEQSHLLRVVKTEVLPQAKTLKDLYFTIEIPFTNHLLQGRVSGEGLEVTEGNWRKPSVSLSKENGIFLAKSFQDQGVKVADCGYLSYSSLSMSAVQEQRLPIFVAGFYDPGPLFSGYKSILVPPCITQTINASNTSFHLNKTESNGVCIWVANLADTDFVKKELEKQLEKEGIAAYWKVTPFTEYDFAKDMLQQFASDRYLFTLVGVIILMIACCNIISQLVILVDNKKKEIGILLAMGASKKSILFIFGFCGMIMGLMSSCIGIAAGIFTLKHLDLVISALSFLQGQALLNPVFFGQTIPSEFSSQAIQFVLIATPILSLFAALAPAIKTCYLNVSAILRSE
;
A
#
# COMPACT_ATOMS: atom_id res chain seq x y z
N MET A 1 -37.23 -30.27 22.70
CA MET A 1 -36.02 -31.09 22.99
C MET A 1 -36.14 -32.49 22.40
N PHE A 2 -37.34 -33.08 22.45
CA PHE A 2 -37.62 -34.39 21.87
C PHE A 2 -37.42 -34.42 20.34
N GLU A 3 -37.88 -33.37 19.65
CA GLU A 3 -37.83 -33.22 18.20
C GLU A 3 -36.39 -33.18 17.68
N LEU A 4 -35.53 -32.42 18.35
CA LEU A 4 -34.11 -32.27 18.01
C LEU A 4 -33.34 -33.60 18.14
N LYS A 5 -33.62 -34.38 19.19
CA LYS A 5 -32.98 -35.70 19.40
C LYS A 5 -33.38 -36.68 18.30
N ILE A 6 -34.63 -36.65 17.84
CA ILE A 6 -35.09 -37.50 16.74
C ILE A 6 -34.47 -37.06 15.41
N ALA A 7 -34.42 -35.75 15.14
CA ALA A 7 -33.78 -35.22 13.95
C ALA A 7 -32.31 -35.67 13.84
N PHE A 8 -31.55 -35.55 14.93
CA PHE A 8 -30.15 -36.00 14.97
C PHE A 8 -30.03 -37.51 14.76
N LYS A 9 -30.95 -38.31 15.32
CA LYS A 9 -30.99 -39.76 15.13
C LYS A 9 -31.29 -40.16 13.68
N TYR A 10 -32.05 -39.35 12.94
CA TYR A 10 -32.37 -39.60 11.53
C TYR A 10 -31.20 -39.27 10.59
N LEU A 11 -30.28 -38.41 11.02
CA LEU A 11 -29.07 -38.04 10.28
C LEU A 11 -27.89 -39.00 10.49
N ILE A 12 -27.84 -39.74 11.61
CA ILE A 12 -26.71 -40.64 11.93
C ILE A 12 -26.82 -41.98 11.17
N PRO A 13 -25.76 -42.43 10.48
CA PRO A 13 -25.73 -43.72 9.79
C PRO A 13 -25.92 -44.91 10.74
N ARG A 14 -26.84 -45.82 10.42
CA ARG A 14 -26.93 -47.18 11.01
C ARG A 14 -26.73 -48.24 9.94
N LYS A 15 -26.03 -49.33 10.26
CA LYS A 15 -25.67 -50.43 9.33
C LYS A 15 -26.86 -51.01 8.53
N LYS A 16 -28.11 -50.93 9.01
CA LYS A 16 -29.32 -51.40 8.31
C LYS A 16 -29.95 -50.38 7.33
N HIS A 17 -29.51 -49.11 7.31
CA HIS A 17 -30.06 -48.03 6.46
C HIS A 17 -28.97 -47.22 5.75
N LEU A 18 -27.96 -47.90 5.22
CA LEU A 18 -26.73 -47.30 4.70
C LEU A 18 -26.98 -46.37 3.48
N SER A 19 -28.00 -46.67 2.67
CA SER A 19 -28.43 -45.84 1.53
C SER A 19 -28.85 -44.43 1.93
N SER A 20 -29.69 -44.30 2.97
CA SER A 20 -30.19 -43.00 3.44
C SER A 20 -29.10 -42.07 3.98
N ALA A 21 -28.07 -42.66 4.61
CA ALA A 21 -26.94 -41.90 5.12
C ALA A 21 -25.99 -41.45 4.02
N LEU A 22 -25.73 -42.29 3.01
CA LEU A 22 -24.86 -41.96 1.89
C LEU A 22 -25.43 -40.81 1.05
N ILE A 23 -26.73 -40.81 0.79
CA ILE A 23 -27.43 -39.70 0.10
C ILE A 23 -27.31 -38.42 0.94
N SER A 24 -27.41 -38.51 2.27
CA SER A 24 -27.29 -37.35 3.15
C SER A 24 -25.88 -36.75 3.17
N VAL A 25 -24.85 -37.60 3.18
CA VAL A 25 -23.46 -37.16 3.05
C VAL A 25 -23.23 -36.49 1.68
N LEU A 26 -23.76 -37.07 0.60
CA LEU A 26 -23.63 -36.52 -0.74
C LEU A 26 -24.27 -35.12 -0.84
N SER A 27 -25.49 -34.95 -0.31
CA SER A 27 -26.15 -33.65 -0.31
C SER A 27 -25.42 -32.62 0.54
N ILE A 28 -24.88 -33.03 1.70
CA ILE A 28 -24.05 -32.16 2.54
C ILE A 28 -22.80 -31.72 1.76
N LEU A 29 -22.16 -32.62 1.02
CA LEU A 29 -20.97 -32.36 0.21
C LEU A 29 -21.29 -31.39 -0.93
N VAL A 30 -22.36 -31.62 -1.70
CA VAL A 30 -22.76 -30.73 -2.80
C VAL A 30 -23.05 -29.32 -2.29
N LEU A 31 -23.81 -29.19 -1.21
CA LEU A 31 -24.12 -27.88 -0.63
C LEU A 31 -22.86 -27.23 -0.02
N SER A 32 -21.99 -28.02 0.60
CA SER A 32 -20.70 -27.55 1.11
C SER A 32 -19.78 -27.03 -0.01
N LEU A 33 -19.78 -27.67 -1.19
CA LEU A 33 -19.01 -27.24 -2.36
C LEU A 33 -19.53 -25.89 -2.87
N VAL A 34 -20.85 -25.71 -2.90
CA VAL A 34 -21.47 -24.43 -3.28
C VAL A 34 -21.12 -23.33 -2.28
N VAL A 35 -21.25 -23.60 -0.98
CA VAL A 35 -20.84 -22.66 0.08
C VAL A 35 -19.36 -22.30 -0.04
N TRP A 36 -18.51 -23.31 -0.23
CA TRP A 36 -17.07 -23.12 -0.44
C TRP A 36 -16.79 -22.16 -1.59
N LEU A 37 -17.41 -22.41 -2.75
CA LEU A 37 -17.24 -21.58 -3.95
C LEU A 37 -17.66 -20.13 -3.71
N ILE A 38 -18.83 -19.92 -3.08
CA ILE A 38 -19.35 -18.59 -2.78
C ILE A 38 -18.43 -17.84 -1.81
N VAL A 39 -17.95 -18.50 -0.75
CA VAL A 39 -17.06 -17.89 0.25
C VAL A 39 -15.74 -17.48 -0.38
N VAL A 40 -15.11 -18.35 -1.17
CA VAL A 40 -13.85 -18.05 -1.85
C VAL A 40 -14.04 -16.88 -2.81
N PHE A 41 -15.08 -16.94 -3.65
CA PHE A 41 -15.30 -15.95 -4.69
C PHE A 41 -15.59 -14.56 -4.12
N LEU A 42 -16.54 -14.45 -3.19
CA LEU A 42 -16.86 -13.16 -2.56
C LEU A 42 -15.70 -12.60 -1.75
N SER A 43 -14.91 -13.45 -1.08
CA SER A 43 -13.74 -12.99 -0.33
C SER A 43 -12.65 -12.46 -1.25
N VAL A 44 -12.39 -13.12 -2.38
CA VAL A 44 -11.41 -12.65 -3.37
C VAL A 44 -11.86 -11.33 -3.99
N THR A 45 -13.14 -11.19 -4.36
CA THR A 45 -13.68 -9.93 -4.91
C THR A 45 -13.55 -8.78 -3.90
N ASP A 46 -14.01 -8.97 -2.66
CA ASP A 46 -13.91 -7.95 -1.61
C ASP A 46 -12.44 -7.61 -1.30
N GLY A 47 -11.55 -8.61 -1.26
CA GLY A 47 -10.12 -8.42 -1.03
C GLY A 47 -9.45 -7.59 -2.12
N ILE A 48 -9.77 -7.86 -3.40
CA ILE A 48 -9.25 -7.06 -4.53
C ILE A 48 -9.75 -5.62 -4.40
N GLU A 49 -11.05 -5.41 -4.20
CA GLU A 49 -11.64 -4.08 -4.05
C GLU A 49 -10.98 -3.28 -2.91
N ASN A 50 -10.81 -3.89 -1.73
CA ASN A 50 -10.18 -3.25 -0.57
C ASN A 50 -8.71 -2.91 -0.81
N ASN A 51 -7.95 -3.83 -1.41
CA ASN A 51 -6.54 -3.59 -1.73
C ASN A 51 -6.40 -2.43 -2.73
N TRP A 52 -7.26 -2.39 -3.74
CA TRP A 52 -7.31 -1.29 -4.70
C TRP A 52 -7.66 0.05 -4.05
N LYS A 53 -8.71 0.09 -3.21
CA LYS A 53 -9.08 1.29 -2.44
C LYS A 53 -7.92 1.77 -1.58
N LYS A 54 -7.28 0.84 -0.84
CA LYS A 54 -6.13 1.15 0.01
C LYS A 54 -5.00 1.77 -0.80
N LYS A 55 -4.53 1.10 -1.86
CA LYS A 55 -3.47 1.62 -2.74
C LYS A 55 -3.82 2.98 -3.34
N LEU A 56 -5.07 3.16 -3.78
CA LEU A 56 -5.55 4.42 -4.33
C LEU A 56 -5.48 5.55 -3.30
N THR A 57 -5.86 5.29 -2.04
CA THR A 57 -5.78 6.28 -0.95
C THR A 57 -4.38 6.45 -0.31
N THR A 58 -3.46 5.54 -0.60
CA THR A 58 -2.04 5.69 -0.26
C THR A 58 -1.39 6.71 -1.20
N VAL A 59 -1.61 6.56 -2.51
CA VAL A 59 -1.05 7.45 -3.55
C VAL A 59 -1.79 8.77 -3.63
N HIS A 60 -3.12 8.73 -3.67
CA HIS A 60 -3.98 9.89 -3.71
C HIS A 60 -4.62 10.09 -2.35
N SER A 61 -4.92 11.33 -1.96
CA SER A 61 -5.57 11.59 -0.69
C SER A 61 -6.98 10.99 -0.62
N ALA A 62 -7.45 10.67 0.59
CA ALA A 62 -8.80 10.17 0.81
C ALA A 62 -9.88 11.22 0.46
N ILE A 63 -9.56 12.50 0.69
CA ILE A 63 -10.41 13.64 0.33
C ILE A 63 -9.54 14.69 -0.38
N ARG A 64 -10.11 15.37 -1.38
CA ARG A 64 -9.55 16.58 -2.00
C ARG A 64 -10.51 17.74 -1.85
N ILE A 65 -9.97 18.89 -1.48
CA ILE A 65 -10.66 20.17 -1.52
C ILE A 65 -10.10 20.94 -2.71
N THR A 66 -10.95 21.26 -3.67
CA THR A 66 -10.56 22.02 -4.86
C THR A 66 -11.35 23.32 -4.98
N PRO A 67 -10.76 24.38 -5.56
CA PRO A 67 -11.47 25.64 -5.81
C PRO A 67 -12.56 25.47 -6.86
N THR A 68 -13.69 26.12 -6.67
CA THR A 68 -14.79 26.19 -7.65
C THR A 68 -14.59 27.36 -8.63
N ASP A 69 -15.42 27.44 -9.67
CA ASP A 69 -15.44 28.60 -10.57
C ASP A 69 -15.77 29.91 -9.83
N GLU A 70 -16.50 29.82 -8.70
CA GLU A 70 -16.79 30.97 -7.84
C GLU A 70 -15.52 31.50 -7.15
N TYR A 71 -14.58 30.62 -6.80
CA TYR A 71 -13.28 31.04 -6.27
C TYR A 71 -12.48 31.81 -7.32
N PHE A 72 -12.43 31.32 -8.57
CA PHE A 72 -11.68 31.99 -9.64
C PHE A 72 -12.34 33.28 -10.15
N SER A 73 -13.67 33.40 -10.02
CA SER A 73 -14.39 34.64 -10.31
C SER A 73 -14.40 35.64 -9.16
N SER A 74 -13.92 35.24 -7.97
CA SER A 74 -13.84 36.12 -6.81
C SER A 74 -12.79 37.24 -6.98
N TYR A 75 -13.07 38.40 -6.37
CA TYR A 75 -12.09 39.47 -6.19
C TYR A 75 -10.77 38.94 -5.62
N TYR A 76 -10.85 38.06 -4.62
CA TYR A 76 -9.71 37.50 -3.91
C TYR A 76 -8.71 36.78 -4.83
N TYR A 77 -9.17 36.10 -5.89
CA TYR A 77 -8.28 35.45 -6.84
C TYR A 77 -7.81 36.38 -7.96
N GLN A 78 -8.70 37.23 -8.46
CA GLN A 78 -8.42 38.07 -9.63
C GLN A 78 -7.46 39.22 -9.32
N VAL A 79 -7.53 39.75 -8.11
CA VAL A 79 -6.72 40.90 -7.68
C VAL A 79 -5.21 40.62 -7.72
N ASP A 80 -4.79 39.36 -7.55
CA ASP A 80 -3.37 38.96 -7.59
C ASP A 80 -2.71 39.26 -8.95
N ALA A 81 -3.45 39.12 -10.05
CA ALA A 81 -2.91 39.41 -11.38
C ALA A 81 -2.72 40.91 -11.62
N LEU A 82 -3.37 41.76 -10.84
CA LEU A 82 -3.33 43.22 -10.97
C LEU A 82 -2.38 43.88 -9.96
N ALA A 83 -2.05 43.18 -8.87
CA ALA A 83 -1.27 43.73 -7.78
C ALA A 83 0.24 43.57 -7.95
N HIS A 84 0.98 44.67 -7.80
CA HIS A 84 2.44 44.73 -7.78
C HIS A 84 3.02 43.84 -6.66
N LYS A 85 2.36 43.81 -5.48
CA LYS A 85 2.77 42.92 -4.37
C LYS A 85 2.59 41.42 -4.67
N SER A 86 1.84 41.09 -5.71
CA SER A 86 1.71 39.73 -6.25
C SER A 86 2.52 39.54 -7.53
N GLN A 87 3.38 40.50 -7.88
CA GLN A 87 4.21 40.48 -9.09
C GLN A 87 3.36 40.30 -10.36
N TYR A 88 2.12 40.82 -10.35
CA TYR A 88 1.16 40.70 -11.45
C TYR A 88 0.87 39.25 -11.87
N ARG A 89 0.93 38.31 -10.91
CA ARG A 89 0.66 36.89 -11.15
C ARG A 89 -0.35 36.35 -10.15
N HIS A 90 -1.25 35.50 -10.63
CA HIS A 90 -2.11 34.70 -9.76
C HIS A 90 -1.29 33.84 -8.78
N LYS A 91 -1.58 33.98 -7.49
CA LYS A 91 -0.95 33.18 -6.45
C LYS A 91 -1.67 31.84 -6.28
N THR A 92 -0.89 30.80 -6.02
CA THR A 92 -1.45 29.49 -5.66
C THR A 92 -2.04 29.52 -4.25
N ILE A 93 -2.76 28.46 -3.86
CA ILE A 93 -3.37 28.40 -2.52
C ILE A 93 -2.27 28.43 -1.46
N ARG A 94 -1.16 27.72 -1.69
CA ARG A 94 0.02 27.75 -0.83
C ARG A 94 0.57 29.16 -0.67
N GLU A 95 0.81 29.86 -1.77
CA GLU A 95 1.37 31.22 -1.74
C GLU A 95 0.47 32.20 -0.99
N LYS A 96 -0.85 32.04 -1.14
CA LYS A 96 -1.84 32.85 -0.42
C LYS A 96 -1.85 32.57 1.09
N VAL A 97 -1.76 31.31 1.52
CA VAL A 97 -1.71 30.96 2.95
C VAL A 97 -0.49 31.58 3.65
N PHE A 98 0.67 31.58 2.99
CA PHE A 98 1.91 32.17 3.52
C PHE A 98 2.02 33.69 3.29
N SER A 99 1.07 34.30 2.59
CA SER A 99 1.09 35.74 2.35
C SER A 99 0.75 36.54 3.62
N LEU A 100 1.52 37.60 3.87
CA LEU A 100 1.30 38.45 5.05
C LEU A 100 0.01 39.28 4.94
N LYS A 101 -0.31 39.76 3.74
CA LYS A 101 -1.52 40.55 3.45
C LYS A 101 -2.52 39.73 2.65
N THR A 102 -3.76 39.72 3.10
CA THR A 102 -4.88 39.06 2.42
C THR A 102 -5.26 39.77 1.12
N ASP A 103 -5.27 41.10 1.13
CA ASP A 103 -5.43 41.91 -0.08
C ASP A 103 -4.06 42.49 -0.49
N PRO A 104 -3.50 42.05 -1.64
CA PRO A 104 -2.23 42.57 -2.14
C PRO A 104 -2.35 43.93 -2.84
N TYR A 105 -3.57 44.36 -3.21
CA TYR A 105 -3.82 45.55 -4.02
C TYR A 105 -3.42 46.85 -3.32
N ASP A 106 -2.93 47.81 -4.11
CA ASP A 106 -2.57 49.15 -3.67
C ASP A 106 -2.93 50.16 -4.75
N GLU A 107 -3.92 51.00 -4.48
CA GLU A 107 -4.44 52.00 -5.43
C GLU A 107 -3.36 52.98 -5.92
N ASN A 108 -2.28 53.19 -5.14
CA ASN A 108 -1.19 54.09 -5.52
C ASN A 108 -0.21 53.49 -6.53
N TYR A 109 -0.10 52.16 -6.59
CA TYR A 109 0.91 51.44 -7.37
C TYR A 109 0.32 50.56 -8.46
N ASP A 110 -0.94 50.14 -8.31
CA ASP A 110 -1.58 49.14 -9.15
C ASP A 110 -2.55 49.79 -10.15
N GLN A 111 -2.87 49.05 -11.21
CA GLN A 111 -3.85 49.51 -12.19
C GLN A 111 -5.24 49.58 -11.58
N GLU A 112 -6.06 50.50 -12.07
CA GLU A 112 -7.46 50.61 -11.66
C GLU A 112 -8.20 49.29 -11.94
N LEU A 113 -9.03 48.89 -10.98
CA LEU A 113 -9.79 47.64 -11.08
C LEU A 113 -10.76 47.71 -12.27
N PRO A 114 -10.77 46.69 -13.16
CA PRO A 114 -11.76 46.59 -14.21
C PRO A 114 -13.20 46.62 -13.66
N PHE A 115 -14.14 47.21 -14.40
CA PHE A 115 -15.54 47.38 -13.98
C PHE A 115 -16.26 46.07 -13.56
N HIS A 116 -15.82 44.92 -14.08
CA HIS A 116 -16.39 43.62 -13.71
C HIS A 116 -15.92 43.12 -12.34
N ILE A 117 -14.80 43.63 -11.82
CA ILE A 117 -14.24 43.27 -10.52
C ILE A 117 -14.82 44.21 -9.47
N LYS A 118 -15.81 43.72 -8.71
CA LYS A 118 -16.37 44.47 -7.59
C LYS A 118 -15.48 44.32 -6.36
N ALA A 119 -14.79 45.39 -5.95
CA ALA A 119 -14.15 45.43 -4.65
C ALA A 119 -15.22 45.26 -3.55
N LYS A 120 -15.09 44.23 -2.70
CA LYS A 120 -15.94 44.05 -1.52
C LYS A 120 -15.23 44.60 -0.29
N GLU A 121 -15.96 45.34 0.54
CA GLU A 121 -15.47 46.01 1.76
C GLU A 121 -14.91 45.07 2.85
N GLN A 122 -15.05 43.75 2.73
CA GLN A 122 -14.34 42.78 3.57
C GLN A 122 -13.92 41.56 2.74
N THR A 123 -12.62 41.48 2.44
CA THR A 123 -12.00 40.29 1.84
C THR A 123 -11.70 39.29 2.94
N LYS A 124 -12.65 38.40 3.23
CA LYS A 124 -12.38 37.21 4.04
C LYS A 124 -11.28 36.39 3.34
N ASP A 125 -10.22 36.01 4.06
CA ASP A 125 -9.11 35.25 3.49
C ASP A 125 -9.53 33.79 3.27
N LEU A 126 -10.05 33.50 2.08
CA LEU A 126 -10.63 32.19 1.76
C LEU A 126 -9.66 31.03 1.99
N ALA A 127 -8.36 31.26 1.76
CA ALA A 127 -7.32 30.24 1.90
C ALA A 127 -6.93 30.03 3.36
N LYS A 128 -6.70 31.11 4.12
CA LYS A 128 -6.37 30.99 5.56
C LYS A 128 -7.53 30.45 6.37
N GLU A 129 -8.76 30.79 6.01
CA GLU A 129 -9.96 30.26 6.67
C GLU A 129 -10.13 28.75 6.43
N LEU A 130 -9.90 28.30 5.19
CA LEU A 130 -9.85 26.87 4.89
C LEU A 130 -8.78 26.17 5.76
N TYR A 131 -7.58 26.75 5.86
CA TYR A 131 -6.52 26.18 6.69
C TYR A 131 -6.83 26.21 8.19
N ALA A 132 -7.56 27.22 8.67
CA ALA A 132 -8.02 27.29 10.05
C ALA A 132 -9.08 26.21 10.36
N ILE A 133 -9.95 25.87 9.41
CA ILE A 133 -10.87 24.72 9.49
C ILE A 133 -10.06 23.41 9.56
N LEU A 134 -9.10 23.24 8.65
CA LEU A 134 -8.28 22.03 8.59
C LEU A 134 -7.45 21.82 9.86
N ALA A 135 -6.88 22.89 10.43
CA ALA A 135 -6.13 22.84 11.69
C ALA A 135 -7.02 22.45 12.89
N ARG A 136 -8.30 22.87 12.91
CA ARG A 136 -9.27 22.42 13.92
C ARG A 136 -9.58 20.93 13.79
N LEU A 137 -9.68 20.44 12.55
CA LEU A 137 -9.98 19.04 12.25
C LEU A 137 -8.79 18.10 12.49
N GLU A 138 -7.56 18.55 12.21
CA GLU A 138 -6.33 17.81 12.52
C GLU A 138 -6.28 17.42 14.00
N ASN A 139 -6.62 18.36 14.89
CA ASN A 139 -6.62 18.13 16.35
C ASN A 139 -7.75 17.20 16.83
N THR A 140 -8.90 17.17 16.14
CA THR A 140 -10.08 16.42 16.60
C THR A 140 -10.19 15.02 15.98
N HIS A 141 -9.79 14.86 14.71
CA HIS A 141 -10.02 13.65 13.91
C HIS A 141 -8.72 12.98 13.42
N LYS A 142 -7.55 13.46 13.88
CA LYS A 142 -6.22 12.93 13.47
C LYS A 142 -6.05 12.86 11.94
N ILE A 143 -6.56 13.87 11.23
CA ILE A 143 -6.35 13.99 9.79
C ILE A 143 -4.97 14.61 9.52
N THR A 144 -4.41 14.32 8.36
CA THR A 144 -3.21 15.01 7.86
C THR A 144 -3.55 15.70 6.56
N TYR A 145 -3.06 16.91 6.32
CA TYR A 145 -3.42 17.67 5.12
C TYR A 145 -2.24 18.44 4.52
N GLN A 146 -2.27 18.62 3.21
CA GLN A 146 -1.28 19.37 2.44
C GLN A 146 -1.90 19.88 1.15
N ASP A 147 -1.52 21.09 0.71
CA ASP A 147 -1.85 21.53 -0.64
C ASP A 147 -1.14 20.70 -1.72
N PHE A 148 -1.78 20.65 -2.89
CA PHE A 148 -1.20 20.07 -4.09
C PHE A 148 -1.35 21.01 -5.28
N GLU A 149 -0.36 20.94 -6.18
CA GLU A 149 -0.37 21.63 -7.46
C GLU A 149 -0.07 20.63 -8.57
N LEU A 150 -0.84 20.68 -9.64
CA LEU A 150 -0.65 19.91 -10.85
C LEU A 150 -0.25 20.85 -11.99
N SER A 151 0.64 20.36 -12.84
CA SER A 151 1.07 21.02 -14.05
C SER A 151 1.39 20.00 -15.13
N GLY A 152 1.77 20.45 -16.32
CA GLY A 152 2.18 19.58 -17.42
C GLY A 152 3.41 20.14 -18.11
N ALA A 153 4.36 19.26 -18.43
CA ALA A 153 5.56 19.61 -19.16
C ALA A 153 6.03 18.44 -20.02
N MET A 154 6.88 18.73 -21.00
CA MET A 154 7.57 17.69 -21.74
C MET A 154 8.82 17.28 -20.96
N LEU A 155 8.87 16.03 -20.51
CA LEU A 155 10.06 15.46 -19.90
C LEU A 155 11.00 15.00 -21.01
N ARG A 156 12.27 15.42 -20.95
CA ARG A 156 13.35 14.83 -21.75
C ARG A 156 14.49 14.39 -20.85
N LEU A 157 14.76 13.09 -20.84
CA LEU A 157 15.89 12.49 -20.12
C LEU A 157 16.96 12.03 -21.08
N GLN A 158 18.22 12.21 -20.66
CA GLN A 158 19.40 11.70 -21.34
C GLN A 158 19.95 10.53 -20.53
N MET A 159 19.86 9.34 -21.13
CA MET A 159 20.33 8.10 -20.53
C MET A 159 21.72 7.78 -21.07
N ILE A 160 22.74 7.94 -20.23
CA ILE A 160 24.12 7.60 -20.58
C ILE A 160 24.45 6.26 -19.92
N ARG A 161 24.91 5.28 -20.71
CA ARG A 161 25.29 3.95 -20.22
C ARG A 161 26.72 3.66 -20.66
N LYS A 162 27.62 3.47 -19.70
CA LYS A 162 28.99 2.99 -19.97
C LYS A 162 28.94 1.48 -20.15
N ASN A 163 29.29 1.00 -21.34
CA ASN A 163 29.42 -0.43 -21.61
C ASN A 163 30.79 -0.92 -21.09
N PRO A 164 30.96 -2.21 -20.71
CA PRO A 164 32.24 -2.75 -20.24
C PRO A 164 33.38 -2.62 -21.26
N LYS A 165 33.07 -2.41 -22.54
CA LYS A 165 34.01 -2.18 -23.64
C LYS A 165 34.29 -0.68 -23.92
N GLU A 166 34.20 0.16 -22.88
CA GLU A 166 34.49 1.61 -22.88
C GLU A 166 33.66 2.53 -23.79
N GLN A 167 32.87 2.01 -24.73
CA GLN A 167 31.93 2.84 -25.50
C GLN A 167 30.70 3.21 -24.67
N ALA A 168 30.49 4.51 -24.46
CA ALA A 168 29.27 5.01 -23.85
C ALA A 168 28.14 5.01 -24.88
N THR A 169 27.06 4.27 -24.60
CA THR A 169 25.83 4.37 -25.37
C THR A 169 24.96 5.47 -24.78
N GLN A 170 24.40 6.28 -25.67
CA GLN A 170 23.53 7.39 -25.30
C GLN A 170 22.16 7.17 -25.92
N SER A 171 21.12 7.23 -25.08
CA SER A 171 19.73 7.19 -25.50
C SER A 171 18.97 8.34 -24.85
N TYR A 172 17.81 8.67 -25.42
CA TYR A 172 16.95 9.73 -24.91
C TYR A 172 15.54 9.19 -24.70
N LEU A 173 14.90 9.63 -23.62
CA LEU A 173 13.49 9.42 -23.38
C LEU A 173 12.80 10.77 -23.43
N THR A 174 11.78 10.92 -24.29
CA THR A 174 11.01 12.17 -24.39
C THR A 174 9.53 11.84 -24.25
N GLN A 175 8.85 12.43 -23.27
CA GLN A 175 7.46 12.11 -22.98
C GLN A 175 6.71 13.29 -22.32
N ALA A 176 5.48 13.54 -22.77
CA ALA A 176 4.56 14.44 -22.07
C ALA A 176 4.19 13.84 -20.71
N SER A 177 4.39 14.62 -19.64
CA SER A 177 4.28 14.13 -18.27
C SER A 177 3.47 15.09 -17.41
N TYR A 178 2.65 14.51 -16.52
CA TYR A 178 1.92 15.28 -15.52
C TYR A 178 2.84 15.51 -14.33
N LEU A 179 3.00 16.77 -13.94
CA LEU A 179 3.80 17.15 -12.79
C LEU A 179 2.86 17.32 -11.61
N SER A 180 3.18 16.68 -10.49
CA SER A 180 2.49 16.88 -9.22
C SER A 180 3.50 17.36 -8.19
N SER A 181 3.09 18.35 -7.39
CA SER A 181 3.88 18.79 -6.25
C SER A 181 4.12 17.63 -5.27
N PHE A 182 5.33 17.55 -4.73
CA PHE A 182 5.73 16.47 -3.82
C PHE A 182 4.92 16.47 -2.50
N PRO A 183 4.33 15.33 -2.08
CA PRO A 183 3.41 15.27 -0.93
C PRO A 183 4.14 14.91 0.40
N ASP A 184 4.89 15.85 0.96
CA ASP A 184 5.69 15.66 2.19
C ASP A 184 4.95 15.21 3.44
N LYS A 185 3.71 15.64 3.59
CA LYS A 185 2.88 15.30 4.75
C LYS A 185 2.05 14.04 4.51
N ASN A 186 2.20 13.36 3.37
CA ASN A 186 1.52 12.10 3.16
C ASN A 186 2.07 11.06 4.17
N PRO A 187 1.25 10.55 5.11
CA PRO A 187 1.70 9.59 6.12
C PRO A 187 2.14 8.25 5.50
N PHE A 188 1.78 7.98 4.25
CA PHE A 188 2.12 6.76 3.54
C PHE A 188 3.27 6.91 2.55
N LEU A 189 3.93 8.07 2.50
CA LEU A 189 4.98 8.38 1.53
C LEU A 189 6.11 7.33 1.52
N ASP A 190 6.55 6.89 2.69
CA ASP A 190 7.65 5.91 2.82
C ASP A 190 7.30 4.56 2.19
N THR A 191 6.01 4.21 2.09
CA THR A 191 5.54 2.98 1.44
C THR A 191 5.48 3.10 -0.08
N LEU A 192 5.41 4.33 -0.60
CA LEU A 192 5.34 4.61 -2.04
C LEU A 192 6.72 4.73 -2.66
N ILE A 193 7.69 5.29 -1.91
CA ILE A 193 9.04 5.49 -2.42
C ILE A 193 9.75 4.14 -2.52
N ILE A 194 10.32 3.86 -3.70
CA ILE A 194 11.10 2.64 -3.94
C ILE A 194 12.48 2.84 -3.29
N PRO A 195 12.92 1.92 -2.42
CA PRO A 195 14.23 2.02 -1.79
C PRO A 195 15.34 1.92 -2.84
N LEU A 196 16.41 2.69 -2.63
CA LEU A 196 17.54 2.74 -3.56
C LEU A 196 18.38 1.47 -3.47
N LYS A 197 18.77 0.94 -4.64
CA LYS A 197 19.72 -0.17 -4.71
C LYS A 197 21.17 0.32 -4.54
N THR A 198 22.07 -0.56 -4.11
CA THR A 198 23.52 -0.28 -3.94
C THR A 198 24.16 0.33 -5.20
N ASP A 199 23.80 -0.18 -6.39
CA ASP A 199 24.28 0.35 -7.67
C ASP A 199 23.79 1.77 -7.96
N GLU A 200 22.56 2.09 -7.53
CA GLU A 200 21.93 3.41 -7.73
C GLU A 200 22.53 4.44 -6.79
N LEU A 201 22.77 4.05 -5.53
CA LEU A 201 23.47 4.88 -4.54
C LEU A 201 24.87 5.23 -5.03
N THR A 202 25.63 4.24 -5.51
CA THR A 202 26.97 4.46 -6.05
C THR A 202 26.97 5.47 -7.20
N ARG A 203 25.97 5.40 -8.09
CA ARG A 203 25.83 6.37 -9.19
C ARG A 203 25.49 7.75 -8.71
N LEU A 204 24.55 7.86 -7.77
CA LEU A 204 24.09 9.11 -7.21
C LEU A 204 25.26 9.84 -6.52
N PHE A 205 26.10 9.13 -5.76
CA PHE A 205 27.35 9.65 -5.19
C PHE A 205 28.41 10.02 -6.24
N SER A 206 28.40 9.41 -7.42
CA SER A 206 29.38 9.71 -8.49
C SER A 206 29.02 10.92 -9.36
N GLN A 207 27.74 11.26 -9.47
CA GLN A 207 27.23 12.30 -10.38
C GLN A 207 26.84 13.60 -9.69
N SER A 208 26.54 13.57 -8.39
CA SER A 208 26.16 14.74 -7.59
C SER A 208 27.17 15.01 -6.48
N GLN A 209 27.17 16.23 -5.92
CA GLN A 209 28.06 16.55 -4.80
C GLN A 209 27.68 15.71 -3.57
N ILE A 210 28.64 15.20 -2.81
CA ILE A 210 28.33 14.30 -1.69
C ILE A 210 27.45 14.96 -0.62
N ASN A 211 27.65 16.25 -0.39
CA ASN A 211 26.85 17.03 0.56
C ASN A 211 25.38 17.08 0.16
N ASN A 212 25.15 17.21 -1.14
CA ASN A 212 23.84 17.25 -1.77
C ASN A 212 23.11 15.91 -1.58
N VAL A 213 23.80 14.80 -1.85
CA VAL A 213 23.30 13.44 -1.59
C VAL A 213 22.90 13.23 -0.13
N LEU A 214 23.77 13.62 0.81
CA LEU A 214 23.57 13.38 2.24
C LEU A 214 22.52 14.31 2.87
N ASN A 215 22.14 15.38 2.18
CA ASN A 215 20.95 16.16 2.52
C ASN A 215 19.67 15.40 2.18
N ILE A 216 19.73 14.50 1.20
CA ILE A 216 18.56 13.80 0.66
C ILE A 216 18.45 12.36 1.22
N ILE A 217 19.57 11.70 1.55
CA ILE A 217 19.61 10.28 1.95
C ILE A 217 20.35 10.11 3.28
N THR A 218 19.77 9.32 4.18
CA THR A 218 20.47 8.70 5.32
C THR A 218 20.94 7.32 4.96
N ILE A 219 22.24 7.09 5.12
CA ILE A 219 22.84 5.76 4.98
C ILE A 219 22.50 4.96 6.24
N GLU A 220 21.92 3.77 6.09
CA GLU A 220 21.51 2.91 7.21
C GLU A 220 22.44 1.72 7.40
N SER A 221 22.86 1.12 6.29
CA SER A 221 23.74 -0.04 6.31
C SER A 221 24.87 0.09 5.30
N LEU A 222 26.05 -0.39 5.71
CA LEU A 222 27.24 -0.51 4.89
C LEU A 222 27.68 -1.97 4.85
N LYS A 223 28.32 -2.38 3.76
CA LYS A 223 28.98 -3.68 3.65
C LYS A 223 30.46 -3.48 3.36
N PRO A 224 31.34 -4.21 4.05
CA PRO A 224 32.77 -4.21 3.73
C PRO A 224 33.05 -4.82 2.36
N LYS A 225 33.88 -4.15 1.54
CA LYS A 225 34.51 -4.75 0.35
C LYS A 225 35.61 -5.73 0.78
N TYR A 226 36.01 -6.61 -0.13
CA TYR A 226 37.19 -7.46 0.06
C TYR A 226 38.40 -6.63 0.50
N GLY A 227 38.98 -6.99 1.65
CA GLY A 227 40.13 -6.29 2.23
C GLY A 227 39.81 -5.12 3.17
N TRP A 228 38.55 -4.94 3.59
CA TRP A 228 38.21 -4.00 4.67
C TRP A 228 38.46 -4.62 6.06
N GLY A 229 39.34 -4.00 6.85
CA GLY A 229 39.67 -4.45 8.21
C GLY A 229 38.95 -3.65 9.29
N VAL A 230 38.59 -4.32 10.39
CA VAL A 230 38.01 -3.70 11.59
C VAL A 230 39.08 -2.83 12.27
N PRO A 231 38.83 -1.52 12.47
CA PRO A 231 39.76 -0.69 13.22
C PRO A 231 39.93 -1.18 14.67
N ILE A 232 41.16 -1.22 15.13
CA ILE A 232 41.54 -1.56 16.52
C ILE A 232 40.80 -0.68 17.55
N ALA A 233 40.41 0.53 17.16
CA ALA A 233 39.64 1.44 17.99
C ALA A 233 38.24 0.92 18.37
N MET A 234 37.64 0.02 17.56
CA MET A 234 36.29 -0.53 17.80
C MET A 234 36.24 -1.61 18.88
N ILE A 235 37.37 -2.25 19.17
CA ILE A 235 37.43 -3.30 20.18
C ILE A 235 37.41 -2.63 21.57
N PRO A 236 36.44 -2.97 22.44
CA PRO A 236 36.33 -2.40 23.78
C PRO A 236 37.55 -2.75 24.64
N GLU A 237 38.05 -1.77 25.39
CA GLU A 237 39.16 -2.00 26.33
C GLU A 237 38.71 -2.83 27.53
N GLY A 238 39.54 -3.81 27.91
CA GLY A 238 39.32 -4.63 29.10
C GLY A 238 38.27 -5.75 28.97
N VAL A 239 37.45 -5.76 27.92
CA VAL A 239 36.42 -6.80 27.69
C VAL A 239 37.00 -7.93 26.84
N PRO A 240 37.06 -9.18 27.34
CA PRO A 240 37.51 -10.32 26.55
C PRO A 240 36.36 -10.84 25.66
N LEU A 241 36.60 -10.92 24.34
CA LEU A 241 35.62 -11.37 23.34
C LEU A 241 35.96 -12.79 22.84
N PRO A 242 35.03 -13.76 22.91
CA PRO A 242 35.28 -15.13 22.46
C PRO A 242 35.26 -15.23 20.93
N VAL A 243 36.37 -15.65 20.32
CA VAL A 243 36.51 -15.68 18.85
C VAL A 243 37.30 -16.91 18.37
N GLN A 244 37.10 -17.27 17.11
CA GLN A 244 38.03 -18.09 16.36
C GLN A 244 38.93 -17.19 15.50
N ALA A 245 40.25 -17.37 15.56
CA ALA A 245 41.22 -16.54 14.85
C ALA A 245 42.17 -17.39 13.98
N SER A 246 42.36 -16.98 12.73
CA SER A 246 43.46 -17.44 11.87
C SER A 246 44.52 -16.34 11.79
N ILE A 247 45.73 -16.62 12.28
CA ILE A 247 46.81 -15.63 12.41
C ILE A 247 47.84 -15.89 11.30
N SER A 248 47.87 -15.01 10.30
CA SER A 248 48.90 -14.97 9.26
C SER A 248 50.00 -13.97 9.63
N ASP A 249 51.13 -14.01 8.93
CA ASP A 249 52.21 -13.02 9.06
C ASP A 249 51.75 -11.60 8.70
N SER A 250 50.78 -11.48 7.79
CA SER A 250 50.32 -10.20 7.25
C SER A 250 48.95 -9.72 7.75
N PHE A 251 48.11 -10.61 8.29
CA PHE A 251 46.76 -10.27 8.77
C PHE A 251 46.21 -11.25 9.79
N ILE A 252 45.13 -10.85 10.46
CA ILE A 252 44.38 -11.70 11.39
C ILE A 252 42.95 -11.81 10.88
N LEU A 253 42.44 -13.03 10.72
CA LEU A 253 41.06 -13.28 10.32
C LEU A 253 40.28 -13.79 11.53
N LEU A 254 39.20 -13.11 11.90
CA LEU A 254 38.34 -13.47 13.03
C LEU A 254 37.00 -13.97 12.51
N THR A 255 36.47 -15.00 13.18
CA THR A 255 35.16 -15.57 12.90
C THR A 255 34.42 -15.88 14.20
N GLU A 256 33.11 -15.71 14.17
CA GLU A 256 32.20 -16.00 15.28
C GLU A 256 31.61 -17.40 15.19
N ASN A 257 31.83 -18.09 14.07
CA ASN A 257 31.20 -19.38 13.83
C ASN A 257 31.72 -20.39 14.87
N GLU A 258 30.81 -21.11 15.55
CA GLU A 258 31.20 -22.07 16.58
C GLU A 258 31.77 -23.37 15.97
N GLU A 259 31.45 -23.64 14.70
CA GLU A 259 31.99 -24.74 13.91
C GLU A 259 33.50 -24.57 13.69
N ALA A 260 34.26 -25.65 13.86
CA ALA A 260 35.71 -25.62 13.78
C ALA A 260 36.17 -25.59 12.31
N LEU A 261 36.56 -24.41 11.83
CA LEU A 261 37.29 -24.29 10.57
C LEU A 261 38.74 -24.80 10.77
N PRO A 262 39.30 -25.60 9.84
CA PRO A 262 40.56 -26.32 10.05
C PRO A 262 41.79 -25.42 10.28
N ASP A 263 41.73 -24.14 9.87
CA ASP A 263 42.84 -23.17 9.96
C ASP A 263 42.64 -22.11 11.08
N PHE A 264 41.65 -22.28 11.98
CA PHE A 264 41.31 -21.31 13.02
C PHE A 264 41.54 -21.84 14.44
N GLN A 265 42.12 -21.00 15.30
CA GLN A 265 42.34 -21.28 16.72
C GLN A 265 41.23 -20.63 17.56
N LYS A 266 40.68 -21.36 18.54
CA LYS A 266 39.67 -20.84 19.48
C LYS A 266 40.36 -20.10 20.63
N GLY A 267 39.97 -18.85 20.90
CA GLY A 267 40.54 -18.08 22.00
C GLY A 267 39.75 -16.82 22.34
N MET A 268 40.31 -15.99 23.22
CA MET A 268 39.73 -14.71 23.63
C MET A 268 40.58 -13.56 23.10
N ILE A 269 39.96 -12.57 22.45
CA ILE A 269 40.61 -11.30 22.13
C ILE A 269 40.35 -10.30 23.25
N LYS A 270 41.42 -9.67 23.75
CA LYS A 270 41.32 -8.59 24.74
C LYS A 270 42.22 -7.43 24.35
N LYS A 271 41.65 -6.22 24.34
CA LYS A 271 42.41 -4.97 24.19
C LYS A 271 42.83 -4.44 25.56
N THR A 272 44.09 -4.07 25.69
CA THR A 272 44.69 -3.46 26.89
C THR A 272 45.46 -2.20 26.51
N GLN A 273 45.95 -1.44 27.50
CA GLN A 273 46.75 -0.23 27.25
C GLN A 273 48.06 -0.53 26.48
N GLU A 274 48.58 -1.74 26.58
CA GLU A 274 49.81 -2.15 25.89
C GLU A 274 49.53 -2.61 24.45
N GLY A 275 48.35 -3.15 24.15
CA GLY A 275 48.00 -3.63 22.81
C GLY A 275 46.86 -4.65 22.81
N ILE A 276 46.69 -5.35 21.68
CA ILE A 276 45.69 -6.43 21.54
C ILE A 276 46.36 -7.77 21.80
N PHE A 277 45.76 -8.57 22.67
CA PHE A 277 46.21 -9.93 22.98
C PHE A 277 45.15 -10.93 22.55
N PHE A 278 45.59 -12.04 21.94
CA PHE A 278 44.77 -13.24 21.75
C PHE A 278 45.25 -14.32 22.71
N THR A 279 44.36 -14.78 23.57
CA THR A 279 44.64 -15.80 24.58
C THR A 279 43.93 -17.09 24.17
N ASP A 280 44.71 -18.10 23.78
CA ASP A 280 44.26 -19.49 23.70
C ASP A 280 44.54 -20.17 25.07
N LYS A 281 44.02 -21.38 25.30
CA LYS A 281 44.03 -22.13 26.55
C LYS A 281 45.38 -22.21 27.26
N ASN A 282 46.51 -22.07 26.55
CA ASN A 282 47.86 -22.17 27.12
C ASN A 282 48.85 -21.05 26.72
N GLN A 283 48.52 -20.11 25.82
CA GLN A 283 49.45 -19.07 25.35
C GLN A 283 48.71 -17.76 25.03
N SER A 284 49.33 -16.63 25.39
CA SER A 284 48.87 -15.29 25.01
C SER A 284 49.80 -14.72 23.94
N SER A 285 49.25 -14.50 22.74
CA SER A 285 49.96 -13.93 21.60
C SER A 285 49.67 -12.43 21.51
N TYR A 286 50.71 -11.63 21.36
CA TYR A 286 50.63 -10.18 21.17
C TYR A 286 50.38 -9.85 19.69
N LEU A 287 49.27 -9.17 19.39
CA LEU A 287 48.71 -9.03 18.03
C LEU A 287 48.83 -7.61 17.42
N THR A 288 49.50 -6.69 18.09
CA THR A 288 49.54 -5.28 17.70
C THR A 288 50.31 -5.10 16.37
N ASN A 289 49.83 -4.20 15.49
CA ASN A 289 50.28 -3.92 14.11
C ASN A 289 49.77 -4.79 12.95
N LYS A 290 48.86 -5.75 13.16
CA LYS A 290 48.23 -6.50 12.05
C LYS A 290 46.79 -6.02 11.79
N PRO A 291 46.37 -5.87 10.52
CA PRO A 291 44.96 -5.60 10.20
C PRO A 291 44.09 -6.80 10.59
N ILE A 292 42.98 -6.52 11.26
CA ILE A 292 42.00 -7.52 11.68
C ILE A 292 40.87 -7.55 10.66
N PHE A 293 40.63 -8.70 10.05
CA PHE A 293 39.52 -8.94 9.13
C PHE A 293 38.46 -9.79 9.82
N LEU A 294 37.19 -9.54 9.49
CA LEU A 294 36.09 -10.42 9.84
C LEU A 294 35.80 -11.31 8.64
N GLU A 295 35.75 -12.63 8.85
CA GLU A 295 35.43 -13.58 7.79
C GLU A 295 33.99 -13.43 7.28
N GLN A 296 33.07 -13.08 8.18
CA GLN A 296 31.66 -12.93 7.84
C GLN A 296 31.39 -11.56 7.21
N SER A 297 30.58 -11.54 6.15
CA SER A 297 30.06 -10.31 5.57
C SER A 297 28.95 -9.73 6.44
N HIS A 298 29.31 -9.09 7.55
CA HIS A 298 28.34 -8.41 8.40
C HIS A 298 27.86 -7.11 7.73
N LEU A 299 26.55 -6.86 7.80
CA LEU A 299 25.99 -5.55 7.53
C LEU A 299 26.35 -4.64 8.71
N LEU A 300 27.10 -3.59 8.43
CA LEU A 300 27.52 -2.58 9.40
C LEU A 300 26.38 -1.58 9.53
N ARG A 301 25.80 -1.46 10.74
CA ARG A 301 24.74 -0.48 10.99
C ARG A 301 25.34 0.90 11.16
N VAL A 302 24.84 1.89 10.43
CA VAL A 302 25.31 3.28 10.55
C VAL A 302 24.47 4.03 11.57
N VAL A 303 25.14 4.59 12.58
CA VAL A 303 24.53 5.43 13.62
C VAL A 303 24.58 6.91 13.21
N LYS A 304 25.70 7.33 12.64
CA LYS A 304 25.93 8.73 12.25
C LYS A 304 26.89 8.81 11.07
N THR A 305 26.56 9.68 10.12
CA THR A 305 27.43 10.05 9.00
C THR A 305 27.98 11.46 9.22
N GLU A 306 29.30 11.61 9.13
CA GLU A 306 30.01 12.88 9.22
C GLU A 306 30.71 13.17 7.90
N VAL A 307 30.62 14.42 7.46
CA VAL A 307 31.10 14.84 6.14
C VAL A 307 32.25 15.82 6.29
N LEU A 308 33.33 15.58 5.56
CA LEU A 308 34.42 16.55 5.48
C LEU A 308 34.01 17.77 4.63
N PRO A 309 34.50 18.99 4.94
CA PRO A 309 34.11 20.22 4.22
C PRO A 309 34.40 20.23 2.71
N GLN A 310 35.22 19.31 2.20
CA GLN A 310 35.59 19.17 0.78
C GLN A 310 35.28 17.78 0.21
N ALA A 311 34.37 17.04 0.83
CA ALA A 311 34.08 15.66 0.44
C ALA A 311 33.50 15.56 -0.98
N LYS A 312 34.14 14.75 -1.84
CA LYS A 312 33.71 14.49 -3.23
C LYS A 312 33.37 13.03 -3.47
N THR A 313 33.98 12.12 -2.70
CA THR A 313 33.82 10.68 -2.85
C THR A 313 33.49 10.01 -1.53
N LEU A 314 32.95 8.79 -1.58
CA LEU A 314 32.53 8.05 -0.38
C LEU A 314 33.66 7.85 0.64
N LYS A 315 34.93 7.89 0.17
CA LYS A 315 36.13 7.85 1.00
C LYS A 315 36.31 9.06 1.92
N ASP A 316 35.68 10.18 1.58
CA ASP A 316 35.76 11.43 2.33
C ASP A 316 34.70 11.53 3.44
N LEU A 317 33.95 10.45 3.67
CA LEU A 317 32.92 10.32 4.69
C LEU A 317 33.45 9.50 5.87
N TYR A 318 33.06 9.93 7.07
CA TYR A 318 33.25 9.14 8.28
C TYR A 318 31.92 8.62 8.80
N PHE A 319 31.88 7.34 9.13
CA PHE A 319 30.71 6.69 9.68
C PHE A 319 30.99 6.28 11.12
N THR A 320 30.07 6.60 12.02
CA THR A 320 29.99 5.90 13.31
C THR A 320 29.14 4.67 13.07
N ILE A 321 29.76 3.49 13.10
CA ILE A 321 29.08 2.22 12.85
C ILE A 321 28.97 1.39 14.12
N GLU A 322 27.96 0.54 14.14
CA GLU A 322 27.73 -0.51 15.13
C GLU A 322 27.82 -1.87 14.44
N ILE A 323 28.64 -2.75 14.99
CA ILE A 323 28.81 -4.13 14.56
C ILE A 323 28.38 -5.02 15.72
N PRO A 324 27.30 -5.81 15.58
CA PRO A 324 27.02 -6.87 16.53
C PRO A 324 28.13 -7.92 16.40
N PHE A 325 28.88 -8.13 17.48
CA PHE A 325 29.98 -9.10 17.51
C PHE A 325 30.02 -9.82 18.87
N THR A 326 29.84 -11.14 18.90
CA THR A 326 29.98 -12.02 20.08
C THR A 326 29.13 -11.56 21.27
N ASN A 327 27.86 -11.24 21.02
CA ASN A 327 26.91 -10.69 22.01
C ASN A 327 27.26 -9.28 22.54
N HIS A 328 28.27 -8.62 21.98
CA HIS A 328 28.61 -7.22 22.25
C HIS A 328 28.36 -6.36 21.01
N LEU A 329 28.16 -5.06 21.20
CA LEU A 329 28.08 -4.08 20.11
C LEU A 329 29.41 -3.34 20.03
N LEU A 330 30.17 -3.61 18.98
CA LEU A 330 31.38 -2.85 18.68
C LEU A 330 30.97 -1.54 18.02
N GLN A 331 31.30 -0.42 18.62
CA GLN A 331 31.02 0.90 18.08
C GLN A 331 32.31 1.64 17.79
N GLY A 332 32.40 2.30 16.64
CA GLY A 332 33.52 3.18 16.38
C GLY A 332 33.40 3.96 15.08
N ARG A 333 34.37 4.85 14.89
CA ARG A 333 34.46 5.73 13.73
C ARG A 333 35.32 5.10 12.65
N VAL A 334 34.76 4.91 11.46
CA VAL A 334 35.44 4.39 10.27
C VAL A 334 35.40 5.40 9.13
N SER A 335 36.43 5.39 8.29
CA SER A 335 36.36 6.03 6.98
C SER A 335 35.50 5.18 6.04
N GLY A 336 34.82 5.82 5.09
CA GLY A 336 34.10 5.17 4.00
C GLY A 336 34.99 4.42 2.99
N GLU A 337 36.31 4.46 3.15
CA GLU A 337 37.22 3.70 2.31
C GLU A 337 37.06 2.18 2.51
N GLY A 338 36.89 1.46 1.40
CA GLY A 338 36.67 0.01 1.43
C GLY A 338 35.24 -0.41 1.84
N LEU A 339 34.31 0.54 1.99
CA LEU A 339 32.90 0.27 2.30
C LEU A 339 31.99 0.50 1.08
N GLU A 340 30.94 -0.29 0.96
CA GLU A 340 29.82 -0.10 0.04
C GLU A 340 28.56 0.24 0.82
N VAL A 341 27.76 1.18 0.30
CA VAL A 341 26.46 1.46 0.87
C VAL A 341 25.46 0.42 0.38
N THR A 342 24.95 -0.39 1.29
CA THR A 342 23.96 -1.42 0.96
C THR A 342 22.56 -0.88 0.97
N GLU A 343 22.19 -0.12 2.01
CA GLU A 343 20.86 0.45 2.17
C GLU A 343 20.93 1.91 2.63
N GLY A 344 20.03 2.71 2.10
CA GLY A 344 19.83 4.09 2.53
C GLY A 344 18.35 4.46 2.45
N ASN A 345 17.88 5.17 3.47
CA ASN A 345 16.54 5.71 3.54
C ASN A 345 16.52 7.19 3.18
N TRP A 346 15.44 7.65 2.57
CA TRP A 346 15.26 9.05 2.19
C TRP A 346 15.00 9.93 3.42
N ARG A 347 15.70 11.06 3.54
CA ARG A 347 15.36 12.13 4.49
C ARG A 347 14.35 13.07 3.85
N LYS A 348 13.16 13.22 4.47
CA LYS A 348 12.10 14.24 4.18
C LYS A 348 12.28 14.93 2.81
N PRO A 349 11.80 14.34 1.72
CA PRO A 349 12.38 14.56 0.40
C PRO A 349 12.19 15.96 -0.19
N SER A 350 11.08 16.70 0.01
CA SER A 350 10.89 17.92 -0.79
C SER A 350 11.88 19.04 -0.54
N VAL A 351 12.30 19.26 0.71
CA VAL A 351 13.16 20.39 1.08
C VAL A 351 14.56 20.16 0.51
N SER A 352 15.04 18.90 0.54
CA SER A 352 16.33 18.52 -0.03
C SER A 352 16.28 18.47 -1.56
N LEU A 353 15.20 17.93 -2.15
CA LEU A 353 14.99 17.87 -3.61
C LEU A 353 14.84 19.25 -4.26
N SER A 354 14.22 20.22 -3.56
CA SER A 354 13.98 21.58 -4.07
C SER A 354 15.26 22.36 -4.33
N LYS A 355 16.33 22.06 -3.60
CA LYS A 355 17.63 22.75 -3.77
C LYS A 355 18.38 22.32 -5.02
N GLU A 356 18.05 21.15 -5.56
CA GLU A 356 18.81 20.54 -6.66
C GLU A 356 17.95 20.20 -7.89
N ASN A 357 16.67 20.54 -7.88
CA ASN A 357 15.70 20.15 -8.91
C ASN A 357 15.62 18.63 -9.10
N GLY A 358 15.71 17.88 -8.00
CA GLY A 358 15.54 16.43 -8.02
C GLY A 358 14.08 16.04 -8.19
N ILE A 359 13.80 15.11 -9.09
CA ILE A 359 12.44 14.63 -9.36
C ILE A 359 12.29 13.14 -9.04
N PHE A 360 11.07 12.73 -8.70
CA PHE A 360 10.71 11.34 -8.50
C PHE A 360 9.84 10.85 -9.65
N LEU A 361 10.26 9.76 -10.27
CA LEU A 361 9.58 9.16 -11.42
C LEU A 361 8.76 7.94 -11.01
N ALA A 362 7.66 7.70 -11.71
CA ALA A 362 6.91 6.46 -11.55
C ALA A 362 7.80 5.25 -11.91
N LYS A 363 7.56 4.10 -11.26
CA LYS A 363 8.27 2.84 -11.52
C LYS A 363 8.33 2.44 -13.00
N SER A 364 7.32 2.79 -13.79
CA SER A 364 7.31 2.56 -15.25
C SER A 364 8.51 3.16 -15.99
N PHE A 365 9.05 4.27 -15.52
CA PHE A 365 10.27 4.86 -16.10
C PHE A 365 11.50 3.99 -15.82
N GLN A 366 11.56 3.36 -14.64
CA GLN A 366 12.60 2.40 -14.30
C GLN A 366 12.55 1.18 -15.23
N ASP A 367 11.33 0.69 -15.53
CA ASP A 367 11.11 -0.43 -16.46
C ASP A 367 11.51 -0.08 -17.92
N GLN A 368 11.42 1.21 -18.30
CA GLN A 368 11.93 1.73 -19.58
C GLN A 368 13.46 1.92 -19.60
N GLY A 369 14.15 1.58 -18.51
CA GLY A 369 15.59 1.62 -18.40
C GLY A 369 16.16 2.94 -17.87
N VAL A 370 15.32 3.88 -17.39
CA VAL A 370 15.78 5.07 -16.66
C VAL A 370 16.41 4.65 -15.34
N LYS A 371 17.49 5.31 -14.95
CA LYS A 371 18.21 5.04 -13.70
C LYS A 371 18.32 6.31 -12.87
N VAL A 372 18.51 6.13 -11.58
CA VAL A 372 18.82 7.21 -10.65
C VAL A 372 20.05 7.99 -11.13
N ALA A 373 20.00 9.31 -10.95
CA ALA A 373 20.97 10.32 -11.38
C ALA A 373 21.09 10.53 -12.91
N ASP A 374 20.24 9.88 -13.73
CA ASP A 374 20.02 10.33 -15.11
C ASP A 374 19.57 11.79 -15.12
N CYS A 375 20.14 12.58 -16.02
CA CYS A 375 19.92 14.02 -16.11
C CYS A 375 19.04 14.35 -17.32
N GLY A 376 18.34 15.47 -17.25
CA GLY A 376 17.47 15.91 -18.32
C GLY A 376 16.96 17.32 -18.11
N TYR A 377 15.87 17.62 -18.79
CA TYR A 377 15.15 18.86 -18.57
C TYR A 377 13.64 18.66 -18.73
N LEU A 378 12.87 19.48 -18.02
CA LEU A 378 11.46 19.71 -18.30
C LEU A 378 11.36 20.89 -19.26
N SER A 379 10.69 20.72 -20.40
CA SER A 379 10.38 21.84 -21.27
C SER A 379 8.93 22.29 -21.15
N TYR A 380 8.79 23.61 -21.12
CA TYR A 380 7.52 24.30 -21.01
C TYR A 380 7.58 25.58 -21.86
N SER A 381 6.42 26.03 -22.33
CA SER A 381 6.34 27.28 -23.08
C SER A 381 6.24 28.47 -22.14
N SER A 382 6.94 29.55 -22.48
CA SER A 382 6.70 30.88 -21.95
C SER A 382 6.41 31.83 -23.10
N LEU A 383 5.46 32.73 -22.90
CA LEU A 383 5.23 33.84 -23.83
C LEU A 383 6.35 34.87 -23.70
N SER A 384 6.86 35.34 -24.84
CA SER A 384 7.69 36.54 -24.96
C SER A 384 6.97 37.55 -25.85
N MET A 385 7.43 38.81 -25.90
CA MET A 385 6.79 39.86 -26.70
C MET A 385 6.70 39.54 -28.21
N SER A 386 7.53 38.63 -28.72
CA SER A 386 7.65 38.34 -30.16
C SER A 386 7.28 36.91 -30.55
N ALA A 387 7.37 35.93 -29.64
CA ALA A 387 7.09 34.52 -29.93
C ALA A 387 6.85 33.68 -28.66
N VAL A 388 6.21 32.53 -28.82
CA VAL A 388 6.22 31.46 -27.80
C VAL A 388 7.61 30.85 -27.76
N GLN A 389 8.29 30.94 -26.62
CA GLN A 389 9.63 30.39 -26.44
C GLN A 389 9.58 29.12 -25.58
N GLU A 390 10.30 28.08 -26.01
CA GLU A 390 10.54 26.89 -25.18
C GLU A 390 11.58 27.22 -24.10
N GLN A 391 11.17 27.15 -22.83
CA GLN A 391 12.06 27.20 -21.69
C GLN A 391 12.40 25.78 -21.23
N ARG A 392 13.62 25.61 -20.72
CA ARG A 392 14.14 24.31 -20.26
C ARG A 392 14.58 24.42 -18.81
N LEU A 393 13.96 23.63 -17.95
CA LEU A 393 14.34 23.53 -16.55
C LEU A 393 15.20 22.27 -16.35
N PRO A 394 16.48 22.40 -15.98
CA PRO A 394 17.34 21.25 -15.74
C PRO A 394 16.87 20.48 -14.51
N ILE A 395 16.83 19.16 -14.63
CA ILE A 395 16.40 18.23 -13.60
C ILE A 395 17.29 16.99 -13.58
N PHE A 396 17.27 16.26 -12.47
CA PHE A 396 17.84 14.93 -12.39
C PHE A 396 16.87 13.96 -11.70
N VAL A 397 16.99 12.68 -12.05
CA VAL A 397 16.20 11.62 -11.43
C VAL A 397 16.75 11.31 -10.05
N ALA A 398 16.04 11.75 -9.01
CA ALA A 398 16.42 11.45 -7.63
C ALA A 398 16.03 10.02 -7.26
N GLY A 399 14.79 9.62 -7.53
CA GLY A 399 14.32 8.30 -7.17
C GLY A 399 13.08 7.88 -7.93
N PHE A 400 12.55 6.72 -7.53
CA PHE A 400 11.33 6.16 -8.10
C PHE A 400 10.27 5.97 -7.02
N TYR A 401 9.01 6.04 -7.42
CA TYR A 401 7.88 5.72 -6.56
C TYR A 401 6.90 4.80 -7.27
N ASP A 402 6.12 4.05 -6.49
CA ASP A 402 4.99 3.28 -6.99
C ASP A 402 3.78 4.22 -7.15
N PRO A 403 3.33 4.52 -8.38
CA PRO A 403 2.16 5.37 -8.60
C PRO A 403 0.84 4.64 -8.30
N GLY A 404 0.91 3.41 -7.81
CA GLY A 404 -0.26 2.59 -7.59
C GLY A 404 -0.87 2.10 -8.91
N PRO A 405 -2.10 1.57 -8.84
CA PRO A 405 -2.62 0.74 -9.92
C PRO A 405 -3.34 1.53 -11.03
N LEU A 406 -3.25 2.87 -11.03
CA LEU A 406 -3.95 3.74 -11.97
C LEU A 406 -3.18 3.95 -13.28
N PHE A 407 -3.91 3.87 -14.41
CA PHE A 407 -3.37 4.03 -15.77
C PHE A 407 -2.72 5.40 -16.05
N SER A 408 -3.13 6.46 -15.37
CA SER A 408 -2.52 7.79 -15.50
C SER A 408 -1.20 7.94 -14.73
N GLY A 409 -0.99 7.08 -13.71
CA GLY A 409 0.18 7.08 -12.83
C GLY A 409 1.50 6.88 -13.58
N TYR A 410 1.47 6.12 -14.69
CA TYR A 410 2.65 5.80 -15.49
C TYR A 410 3.34 7.01 -16.13
N LYS A 411 2.67 8.16 -16.22
CA LYS A 411 3.21 9.42 -16.78
C LYS A 411 3.30 10.54 -15.75
N SER A 412 3.03 10.24 -14.48
CA SER A 412 3.04 11.22 -13.41
C SER A 412 4.41 11.29 -12.75
N ILE A 413 4.88 12.51 -12.51
CA ILE A 413 6.18 12.83 -11.93
C ILE A 413 5.94 13.67 -10.69
N LEU A 414 6.59 13.31 -9.59
CA LEU A 414 6.60 14.13 -8.39
C LEU A 414 7.77 15.11 -8.45
N VAL A 415 7.45 16.39 -8.38
CA VAL A 415 8.42 17.48 -8.47
C VAL A 415 8.35 18.40 -7.25
N PRO A 416 9.45 19.09 -6.92
CA PRO A 416 9.42 20.15 -5.94
C PRO A 416 8.37 21.21 -6.28
N PRO A 417 7.66 21.75 -5.28
CA PRO A 417 6.62 22.76 -5.48
C PRO A 417 7.09 24.02 -6.23
N CYS A 418 8.37 24.41 -6.09
CA CYS A 418 8.94 25.52 -6.84
C CYS A 418 8.89 25.29 -8.36
N ILE A 419 9.01 24.04 -8.82
CA ILE A 419 8.94 23.67 -10.23
C ILE A 419 7.51 23.82 -10.75
N THR A 420 6.51 23.29 -10.03
CA THR A 420 5.09 23.45 -10.43
C THR A 420 4.70 24.93 -10.47
N GLN A 421 5.12 25.72 -9.48
CA GLN A 421 4.85 27.15 -9.41
C GLN A 421 5.45 27.90 -10.61
N THR A 422 6.69 27.59 -10.96
CA THR A 422 7.38 28.24 -12.10
C THR A 422 6.68 27.91 -13.43
N ILE A 423 6.28 26.66 -13.64
CA ILE A 423 5.65 26.23 -14.89
C ILE A 423 4.20 26.75 -14.97
N ASN A 424 3.45 26.71 -13.87
CA ASN A 424 2.10 27.26 -13.82
C ASN A 424 2.10 28.79 -13.98
N ALA A 425 3.17 29.48 -13.56
CA ALA A 425 3.34 30.91 -13.79
C ALA A 425 3.52 31.27 -15.27
N SER A 426 4.13 30.41 -16.10
CA SER A 426 4.42 30.70 -17.51
C SER A 426 3.24 30.40 -18.46
N ASN A 427 2.27 29.62 -18.00
CA ASN A 427 0.86 29.60 -18.37
C ASN A 427 0.46 29.61 -19.87
N THR A 428 0.99 28.70 -20.72
CA THR A 428 0.43 28.55 -22.10
C THR A 428 0.39 27.17 -22.77
N SER A 429 0.97 26.07 -22.23
CA SER A 429 1.02 24.80 -23.00
C SER A 429 0.09 23.68 -22.54
N PHE A 430 -0.12 23.52 -21.24
CA PHE A 430 -0.91 22.41 -20.70
C PHE A 430 -2.17 22.95 -20.02
N HIS A 431 -3.28 22.95 -20.76
CA HIS A 431 -4.60 23.29 -20.24
C HIS A 431 -5.13 22.15 -19.35
N LEU A 432 -4.65 22.05 -18.11
CA LEU A 432 -5.37 21.33 -17.06
C LEU A 432 -6.59 22.17 -16.63
N ASN A 433 -7.70 21.53 -16.30
CA ASN A 433 -8.86 22.21 -15.70
C ASN A 433 -8.38 22.98 -14.46
N LYS A 434 -8.59 24.30 -14.44
CA LYS A 434 -8.12 25.18 -13.34
C LYS A 434 -8.66 24.74 -11.99
N THR A 435 -9.87 24.20 -11.97
CA THR A 435 -10.55 23.66 -10.79
C THR A 435 -9.95 22.36 -10.27
N GLU A 436 -9.14 21.64 -11.04
CA GLU A 436 -8.53 20.37 -10.63
C GLU A 436 -7.01 20.47 -10.45
N SER A 437 -6.39 21.54 -10.94
CA SER A 437 -4.94 21.69 -10.96
C SER A 437 -4.34 22.19 -9.64
N ASN A 438 -5.15 22.65 -8.69
CA ASN A 438 -4.67 23.20 -7.42
C ASN A 438 -5.71 22.92 -6.33
N GLY A 439 -5.28 22.57 -5.12
CA GLY A 439 -6.21 22.25 -4.04
C GLY A 439 -5.50 21.80 -2.77
N VAL A 440 -6.25 21.15 -1.88
CA VAL A 440 -5.76 20.56 -0.63
C VAL A 440 -6.12 19.09 -0.56
N CYS A 441 -5.11 18.25 -0.37
CA CYS A 441 -5.19 16.82 -0.11
C CYS A 441 -5.35 16.57 1.39
N ILE A 442 -6.25 15.67 1.76
CA ILE A 442 -6.49 15.26 3.15
C ILE A 442 -6.42 13.74 3.25
N TRP A 443 -5.54 13.27 4.12
CA TRP A 443 -5.36 11.86 4.47
C TRP A 443 -6.03 11.59 5.81
N VAL A 444 -6.73 10.45 5.88
CA VAL A 444 -7.44 9.98 7.05
C VAL A 444 -6.84 8.64 7.46
N ALA A 445 -6.69 8.39 8.76
CA ALA A 445 -6.11 7.15 9.26
C ALA A 445 -6.97 5.92 8.93
N ASN A 446 -8.29 6.07 8.93
CA ASN A 446 -9.25 5.03 8.57
C ASN A 446 -10.15 5.51 7.42
N LEU A 447 -10.19 4.72 6.34
CA LEU A 447 -11.04 5.00 5.18
C LEU A 447 -12.53 5.07 5.52
N ALA A 448 -12.99 4.34 6.54
CA ALA A 448 -14.39 4.35 6.96
C ALA A 448 -14.85 5.73 7.48
N ASP A 449 -13.92 6.56 7.97
CA ASP A 449 -14.22 7.87 8.52
C ASP A 449 -14.30 8.96 7.42
N THR A 450 -13.96 8.62 6.17
CA THR A 450 -13.90 9.57 5.04
C THR A 450 -15.23 10.31 4.85
N ASP A 451 -16.36 9.59 4.82
CA ASP A 451 -17.68 10.21 4.61
C ASP A 451 -18.10 11.10 5.77
N PHE A 452 -17.69 10.73 6.98
CA PHE A 452 -17.95 11.52 8.18
C PHE A 452 -17.12 12.81 8.18
N VAL A 453 -15.82 12.72 7.88
CA VAL A 453 -14.92 13.87 7.75
C VAL A 453 -15.38 14.80 6.62
N LYS A 454 -15.84 14.26 5.49
CA LYS A 454 -16.43 15.05 4.39
C LYS A 454 -17.61 15.89 4.88
N LYS A 455 -18.60 15.27 5.55
CA LYS A 455 -19.79 15.97 6.04
C LYS A 455 -19.45 17.04 7.07
N GLU A 456 -18.50 16.76 7.96
CA GLU A 456 -18.06 17.75 8.95
C GLU A 456 -17.30 18.92 8.30
N LEU A 457 -16.47 18.64 7.28
CA LEU A 457 -15.83 19.68 6.47
C LEU A 457 -16.85 20.58 5.79
N GLU A 458 -17.83 20.01 5.09
CA GLU A 458 -18.89 20.75 4.41
C GLU A 458 -19.67 21.65 5.40
N LYS A 459 -20.05 21.10 6.55
CA LYS A 459 -20.72 21.86 7.62
C LYS A 459 -19.88 23.01 8.17
N GLN A 460 -18.57 22.82 8.34
CA GLN A 460 -17.68 23.89 8.80
C GLN A 460 -17.46 24.96 7.73
N LEU A 461 -17.37 24.57 6.46
CA LEU A 461 -17.28 25.50 5.33
C LEU A 461 -18.56 26.35 5.18
N GLU A 462 -19.73 25.75 5.40
CA GLU A 462 -21.01 26.46 5.42
C GLU A 462 -21.10 27.45 6.59
N LYS A 463 -20.67 27.03 7.79
CA LYS A 463 -20.65 27.90 8.98
C LYS A 463 -19.78 29.14 8.77
N GLU A 464 -18.64 28.98 8.09
CA GLU A 464 -17.74 30.08 7.76
C GLU A 464 -18.17 30.87 6.50
N GLY A 465 -19.25 30.46 5.82
CA GLY A 465 -19.75 31.14 4.61
C GLY A 465 -18.82 31.02 3.40
N ILE A 466 -17.97 29.99 3.35
CA ILE A 466 -16.99 29.78 2.27
C ILE A 466 -17.24 28.50 1.45
N ALA A 467 -18.32 27.77 1.73
CA ALA A 467 -18.66 26.52 1.03
C ALA A 467 -18.77 26.68 -0.49
N ALA A 468 -19.25 27.82 -0.97
CA ALA A 468 -19.42 28.08 -2.41
C ALA A 468 -18.09 28.12 -3.18
N TYR A 469 -16.97 28.44 -2.50
CA TYR A 469 -15.64 28.56 -3.08
C TYR A 469 -14.87 27.24 -3.15
N TRP A 470 -15.30 26.22 -2.40
CA TRP A 470 -14.55 24.99 -2.19
C TRP A 470 -15.40 23.76 -2.45
N LYS A 471 -14.96 22.90 -3.36
CA LYS A 471 -15.56 21.61 -3.64
C LYS A 471 -14.83 20.53 -2.84
N VAL A 472 -15.55 19.83 -1.96
CA VAL A 472 -15.02 18.69 -1.20
C VAL A 472 -15.35 17.40 -1.94
N THR A 473 -14.33 16.71 -2.43
CA THR A 473 -14.47 15.46 -3.21
C THR A 473 -13.82 14.30 -2.46
N PRO A 474 -14.56 13.24 -2.09
CA PRO A 474 -13.97 12.02 -1.56
C PRO A 474 -13.37 11.18 -2.68
N PHE A 475 -12.49 10.24 -2.33
CA PHE A 475 -11.82 9.37 -3.31
C PHE A 475 -12.78 8.53 -4.17
N THR A 476 -13.98 8.26 -3.66
CA THR A 476 -15.04 7.53 -4.37
C THR A 476 -15.62 8.32 -5.54
N GLU A 477 -15.47 9.64 -5.53
CA GLU A 477 -16.02 10.57 -6.53
C GLU A 477 -14.95 11.15 -7.46
N TYR A 478 -13.66 10.78 -7.32
CA TYR A 478 -12.62 11.22 -8.24
C TYR A 478 -12.88 10.70 -9.66
N ASP A 479 -12.74 11.56 -10.67
CA ASP A 479 -13.08 11.20 -12.06
C ASP A 479 -12.31 9.98 -12.57
N PHE A 480 -11.05 9.81 -12.15
CA PHE A 480 -10.23 8.65 -12.54
C PHE A 480 -10.56 7.36 -11.76
N ALA A 481 -11.27 7.46 -10.64
CA ALA A 481 -11.55 6.32 -9.74
C ALA A 481 -13.02 5.89 -9.77
N LYS A 482 -13.93 6.85 -9.97
CA LYS A 482 -15.37 6.68 -9.83
C LYS A 482 -15.91 5.56 -10.71
N ASP A 483 -15.57 5.55 -11.99
CA ASP A 483 -16.06 4.54 -12.93
C ASP A 483 -15.61 3.12 -12.54
N MET A 484 -14.35 2.99 -12.12
CA MET A 484 -13.79 1.72 -11.67
C MET A 484 -14.40 1.25 -10.35
N LEU A 485 -14.58 2.15 -9.37
CA LEU A 485 -15.20 1.83 -8.09
C LEU A 485 -16.68 1.49 -8.26
N GLN A 486 -17.38 2.18 -9.17
CA GLN A 486 -18.74 1.85 -9.53
C GLN A 486 -18.83 0.49 -10.24
N GLN A 487 -17.83 0.14 -11.06
CA GLN A 487 -17.72 -1.19 -11.66
C GLN A 487 -17.55 -2.27 -10.58
N PHE A 488 -16.63 -2.09 -9.61
CA PHE A 488 -16.47 -3.06 -8.52
C PHE A 488 -17.74 -3.23 -7.68
N ALA A 489 -18.44 -2.12 -7.38
CA ALA A 489 -19.72 -2.20 -6.68
C ALA A 489 -20.76 -3.00 -7.49
N SER A 490 -20.85 -2.75 -8.80
CA SER A 490 -21.77 -3.45 -9.70
C SER A 490 -21.45 -4.95 -9.81
N ASP A 491 -20.17 -5.29 -9.96
CA ASP A 491 -19.68 -6.67 -10.00
C ASP A 491 -20.02 -7.41 -8.70
N ARG A 492 -19.81 -6.76 -7.55
CA ARG A 492 -20.19 -7.30 -6.24
C ARG A 492 -21.68 -7.61 -6.14
N TYR A 493 -22.56 -6.72 -6.62
CA TYR A 493 -24.00 -6.97 -6.64
C TYR A 493 -24.36 -8.15 -7.56
N LEU A 494 -23.80 -8.20 -8.77
CA LEU A 494 -24.03 -9.28 -9.74
C LEU A 494 -23.58 -10.63 -9.15
N PHE A 495 -22.38 -10.69 -8.59
CA PHE A 495 -21.81 -11.90 -8.01
C PHE A 495 -22.56 -12.38 -6.76
N THR A 496 -23.03 -11.45 -5.92
CA THR A 496 -23.91 -11.79 -4.79
C THR A 496 -25.22 -12.39 -5.29
N LEU A 497 -25.83 -11.81 -6.34
CA LEU A 497 -27.06 -12.31 -6.94
C LEU A 497 -26.86 -13.72 -7.53
N VAL A 498 -25.79 -13.94 -8.30
CA VAL A 498 -25.45 -15.26 -8.84
C VAL A 498 -25.21 -16.27 -7.72
N GLY A 499 -24.51 -15.88 -6.65
CA GLY A 499 -24.31 -16.70 -5.46
C GLY A 499 -25.63 -17.13 -4.80
N VAL A 500 -26.60 -16.22 -4.68
CA VAL A 500 -27.94 -16.52 -4.16
C VAL A 500 -28.67 -17.56 -5.04
N ILE A 501 -28.60 -17.41 -6.37
CA ILE A 501 -29.24 -18.34 -7.30
C ILE A 501 -28.61 -19.74 -7.20
N ILE A 502 -27.28 -19.84 -7.21
CA ILE A 502 -26.58 -21.13 -7.09
C ILE A 502 -26.89 -21.77 -5.73
N LEU A 503 -26.93 -20.98 -4.66
CA LEU A 503 -27.33 -21.47 -3.33
C LEU A 503 -28.77 -21.97 -3.31
N MET A 504 -29.70 -21.30 -3.99
CA MET A 504 -31.08 -21.74 -4.12
C MET A 504 -31.18 -23.07 -4.88
N ILE A 505 -30.46 -23.21 -6.00
CA ILE A 505 -30.38 -24.48 -6.76
C ILE A 505 -29.82 -25.60 -5.89
N ALA A 506 -28.78 -25.32 -5.08
CA ALA A 506 -28.19 -26.28 -4.16
C ALA A 506 -29.19 -26.69 -3.06
N CYS A 507 -30.03 -25.77 -2.58
CA CYS A 507 -31.07 -26.08 -1.59
C CYS A 507 -32.19 -26.96 -2.16
N CYS A 508 -32.50 -26.87 -3.46
CA CYS A 508 -33.42 -27.81 -4.11
C CYS A 508 -32.93 -29.27 -4.02
N ASN A 509 -31.61 -29.50 -4.01
CA ASN A 509 -31.05 -30.84 -3.80
C ASN A 509 -31.42 -31.42 -2.41
N ILE A 510 -31.50 -30.56 -1.39
CA ILE A 510 -31.93 -30.94 -0.04
C ILE A 510 -33.40 -31.38 -0.04
N ILE A 511 -34.25 -30.73 -0.86
CA ILE A 511 -35.67 -31.11 -1.00
C ILE A 511 -35.76 -32.55 -1.49
N SER A 512 -35.08 -32.87 -2.59
CA SER A 512 -35.08 -34.22 -3.18
C SER A 512 -34.57 -35.27 -2.18
N GLN A 513 -33.50 -34.95 -1.46
CA GLN A 513 -32.93 -35.82 -0.43
C GLN A 513 -33.91 -36.04 0.73
N LEU A 514 -34.56 -34.99 1.22
CA LEU A 514 -35.51 -35.09 2.33
C LEU A 514 -36.78 -35.84 1.94
N VAL A 515 -37.24 -35.72 0.69
CA VAL A 515 -38.33 -36.58 0.17
C VAL A 515 -37.95 -38.05 0.32
N ILE A 516 -36.75 -38.44 -0.10
CA ILE A 516 -36.25 -39.83 0.00
C ILE A 516 -36.07 -40.24 1.47
N LEU A 517 -35.57 -39.35 2.33
CA LEU A 517 -35.41 -39.63 3.76
C LEU A 517 -36.76 -39.90 4.43
N VAL A 518 -37.75 -39.06 4.12
CA VAL A 518 -39.11 -39.19 4.65
C VAL A 518 -39.75 -40.49 4.16
N ASP A 519 -39.58 -40.83 2.88
CA ASP A 519 -40.08 -42.08 2.30
C ASP A 519 -39.55 -43.31 3.02
N ASN A 520 -38.24 -43.37 3.25
CA ASN A 520 -37.58 -44.43 4.01
C ASN A 520 -38.01 -44.51 5.49
N LYS A 521 -38.56 -43.42 6.04
CA LYS A 521 -38.98 -43.31 7.44
C LYS A 521 -40.50 -43.26 7.63
N LYS A 522 -41.29 -43.49 6.57
CA LYS A 522 -42.76 -43.47 6.61
C LYS A 522 -43.36 -44.33 7.73
N LYS A 523 -42.83 -45.54 7.94
CA LYS A 523 -43.29 -46.45 9.01
C LYS A 523 -43.06 -45.89 10.42
N GLU A 524 -41.87 -45.35 10.66
CA GLU A 524 -41.54 -44.72 11.96
C GLU A 524 -42.41 -43.48 12.22
N ILE A 525 -42.65 -42.67 11.19
CA ILE A 525 -43.56 -41.52 11.26
C ILE A 525 -45.00 -41.96 11.57
N GLY A 526 -45.47 -43.05 10.95
CA GLY A 526 -46.79 -43.63 11.20
C GLY A 526 -46.97 -44.09 12.66
N ILE A 527 -45.93 -44.70 13.25
CA ILE A 527 -45.92 -45.09 14.67
C ILE A 527 -45.96 -43.84 15.57
N LEU A 528 -45.17 -42.81 15.27
CA LEU A 528 -45.18 -41.55 16.01
C LEU A 528 -46.56 -40.86 15.99
N LEU A 529 -47.22 -40.84 14.82
CA LEU A 529 -48.58 -40.31 14.67
C LEU A 529 -49.61 -41.13 15.47
N ALA A 530 -49.51 -42.47 15.44
CA ALA A 530 -50.39 -43.36 16.20
C ALA A 530 -50.20 -43.22 17.73
N MET A 531 -48.99 -42.87 18.17
CA MET A 531 -48.67 -42.54 19.57
C MET A 531 -49.14 -41.14 20.01
N GLY A 532 -49.75 -40.35 19.11
CA GLY A 532 -50.29 -39.03 19.43
C GLY A 532 -49.37 -37.84 19.11
N ALA A 533 -48.30 -38.03 18.32
CA ALA A 533 -47.46 -36.92 17.89
C ALA A 533 -48.27 -35.93 17.01
N SER A 534 -48.14 -34.63 17.28
CA SER A 534 -48.82 -33.61 16.49
C SER A 534 -48.16 -33.43 15.11
N LYS A 535 -48.94 -33.03 14.09
CA LYS A 535 -48.43 -32.69 12.75
C LYS A 535 -47.33 -31.61 12.80
N LYS A 536 -47.46 -30.66 13.75
CA LYS A 536 -46.45 -29.62 14.00
C LYS A 536 -45.13 -30.21 14.51
N SER A 537 -45.19 -31.23 15.37
CA SER A 537 -43.99 -31.91 15.89
C SER A 537 -43.21 -32.59 14.77
N ILE A 538 -43.90 -33.23 13.81
CA ILE A 538 -43.27 -33.85 12.63
C ILE A 538 -42.64 -32.80 11.72
N LEU A 539 -43.35 -31.68 11.50
CA LEU A 539 -42.82 -30.55 10.74
C LEU A 539 -41.52 -30.00 11.35
N PHE A 540 -41.48 -29.85 12.67
CA PHE A 540 -40.27 -29.43 13.38
C PHE A 540 -39.13 -30.45 13.29
N ILE A 541 -39.40 -31.76 13.40
CA ILE A 541 -38.36 -32.81 13.27
C ILE A 541 -37.66 -32.69 11.92
N PHE A 542 -38.41 -32.65 10.81
CA PHE A 542 -37.83 -32.56 9.48
C PHE A 542 -37.25 -31.17 9.15
N GLY A 543 -37.84 -30.10 9.67
CA GLY A 543 -37.27 -28.76 9.61
C GLY A 543 -35.89 -28.69 10.28
N PHE A 544 -35.75 -29.26 11.48
CA PHE A 544 -34.47 -29.36 12.16
C PHE A 544 -33.47 -30.25 11.41
N CYS A 545 -33.92 -31.34 10.76
CA CYS A 545 -33.03 -32.11 9.88
C CYS A 545 -32.44 -31.23 8.77
N GLY A 546 -33.28 -30.45 8.08
CA GLY A 546 -32.83 -29.50 7.05
C GLY A 546 -31.87 -28.44 7.59
N MET A 547 -32.20 -27.85 8.74
CA MET A 547 -31.37 -26.84 9.39
C MET A 547 -30.00 -27.40 9.80
N ILE A 548 -29.95 -28.59 10.39
CA ILE A 548 -28.69 -29.25 10.79
C ILE A 548 -27.84 -29.55 9.55
N MET A 549 -28.43 -30.06 8.47
CA MET A 549 -27.69 -30.30 7.22
C MET A 549 -27.13 -28.99 6.64
N GLY A 550 -27.94 -27.93 6.60
CA GLY A 550 -27.49 -26.61 6.15
C GLY A 550 -26.35 -26.04 7.01
N LEU A 551 -26.44 -26.19 8.34
CA LEU A 551 -25.38 -25.81 9.26
C LEU A 551 -24.10 -26.62 9.03
N MET A 552 -24.19 -27.95 8.90
CA MET A 552 -23.01 -28.79 8.66
C MET A 552 -22.36 -28.46 7.32
N SER A 553 -23.13 -28.29 6.25
CA SER A 553 -22.61 -27.87 4.95
C SER A 553 -21.97 -26.49 5.00
N SER A 554 -22.59 -25.54 5.70
CA SER A 554 -22.04 -24.18 5.83
C SER A 554 -20.71 -24.21 6.59
N CYS A 555 -20.63 -24.93 7.71
CA CYS A 555 -19.37 -25.09 8.46
C CYS A 555 -18.27 -25.76 7.63
N ILE A 556 -18.57 -26.85 6.93
CA ILE A 556 -17.58 -27.57 6.11
C ILE A 556 -17.13 -26.69 4.93
N GLY A 557 -18.07 -26.01 4.27
CA GLY A 557 -17.76 -25.15 3.12
C GLY A 557 -16.97 -23.90 3.53
N ILE A 558 -17.30 -23.26 4.65
CA ILE A 558 -16.52 -22.15 5.22
C ILE A 558 -15.12 -22.62 5.59
N ALA A 559 -14.98 -23.76 6.26
CA ALA A 559 -13.67 -24.31 6.62
C ALA A 559 -12.81 -24.60 5.38
N ALA A 560 -13.40 -25.23 4.36
CA ALA A 560 -12.74 -25.43 3.07
C ALA A 560 -12.38 -24.09 2.40
N GLY A 561 -13.24 -23.07 2.53
CA GLY A 561 -13.04 -21.78 1.88
C GLY A 561 -11.88 -21.03 2.50
N ILE A 562 -11.81 -21.03 3.83
CA ILE A 562 -10.69 -20.48 4.59
C ILE A 562 -9.39 -21.21 4.24
N PHE A 563 -9.44 -22.53 4.11
CA PHE A 563 -8.27 -23.32 3.71
C PHE A 563 -7.79 -22.95 2.31
N THR A 564 -8.70 -22.80 1.34
CA THR A 564 -8.36 -22.37 -0.02
C THR A 564 -7.79 -20.95 -0.05
N LEU A 565 -8.37 -20.00 0.69
CA LEU A 565 -7.89 -18.61 0.74
C LEU A 565 -6.46 -18.50 1.32
N LYS A 566 -6.10 -19.35 2.30
CA LYS A 566 -4.72 -19.41 2.83
C LYS A 566 -3.70 -19.96 1.85
N HIS A 567 -4.14 -20.80 0.92
CA HIS A 567 -3.29 -21.47 -0.07
C HIS A 567 -3.59 -20.98 -1.50
N LEU A 568 -4.12 -19.77 -1.63
CA LEU A 568 -4.57 -19.23 -2.91
C LEU A 568 -3.43 -19.17 -3.94
N ASP A 569 -2.22 -18.85 -3.50
CA ASP A 569 -1.03 -18.80 -4.36
C ASP A 569 -0.71 -20.16 -5.00
N LEU A 570 -0.91 -21.26 -4.26
CA LEU A 570 -0.75 -22.62 -4.80
C LEU A 570 -1.80 -22.93 -5.85
N VAL A 571 -3.05 -22.52 -5.61
CA VAL A 571 -4.17 -22.71 -6.56
C VAL A 571 -3.91 -21.96 -7.86
N ILE A 572 -3.48 -20.69 -7.76
CA ILE A 572 -3.13 -19.86 -8.93
C ILE A 572 -1.95 -20.46 -9.69
N SER A 573 -0.93 -20.94 -8.98
CA SER A 573 0.25 -21.55 -9.60
C SER A 573 -0.11 -22.85 -10.34
N ALA A 574 -0.95 -23.69 -9.74
CA ALA A 574 -1.44 -24.91 -10.36
C ALA A 574 -2.31 -24.64 -11.60
N LEU A 575 -3.20 -23.64 -11.51
CA LEU A 575 -4.02 -23.21 -12.64
C LEU A 575 -3.19 -22.59 -13.76
N SER A 576 -2.18 -21.76 -13.42
CA SER A 576 -1.27 -21.16 -14.40
C SER A 576 -0.44 -22.22 -15.12
N PHE A 577 -0.03 -23.28 -14.42
CA PHE A 577 0.61 -24.44 -15.03
C PHE A 577 -0.33 -25.18 -16.01
N LEU A 578 -1.61 -25.34 -15.64
CA LEU A 578 -2.62 -25.98 -16.48
C LEU A 578 -2.99 -25.17 -17.74
N GLN A 579 -3.05 -23.84 -17.63
CA GLN A 579 -3.44 -22.95 -18.74
C GLN A 579 -2.27 -22.53 -19.64
N GLY A 580 -1.01 -22.73 -19.23
CA GLY A 580 0.17 -22.38 -20.01
C GLY A 580 0.40 -20.87 -20.19
N GLN A 581 -0.38 -20.04 -19.53
CA GLN A 581 -0.21 -18.58 -19.46
C GLN A 581 -0.30 -18.12 -18.00
N ALA A 582 0.39 -17.04 -17.66
CA ALA A 582 0.20 -16.39 -16.37
C ALA A 582 -1.23 -15.85 -16.30
N LEU A 583 -2.08 -16.50 -15.49
CA LEU A 583 -3.49 -16.18 -15.35
C LEU A 583 -3.75 -14.74 -14.88
N LEU A 584 -2.79 -14.17 -14.15
CA LEU A 584 -2.90 -12.86 -13.54
C LEU A 584 -1.66 -12.06 -13.88
N ASN A 585 -1.87 -10.88 -14.45
CA ASN A 585 -0.79 -9.95 -14.69
C ASN A 585 -0.39 -9.31 -13.35
N PRO A 586 0.85 -9.50 -12.87
CA PRO A 586 1.31 -8.95 -11.59
C PRO A 586 1.29 -7.42 -11.55
N VAL A 587 1.21 -6.76 -12.71
CA VAL A 587 1.03 -5.31 -12.82
C VAL A 587 -0.34 -4.87 -12.30
N PHE A 588 -1.40 -5.68 -12.49
CA PHE A 588 -2.77 -5.33 -12.10
C PHE A 588 -3.17 -5.85 -10.71
N PHE A 589 -2.77 -7.08 -10.37
CA PHE A 589 -3.18 -7.71 -9.11
C PHE A 589 -2.11 -7.61 -8.02
N GLY A 590 -0.95 -7.05 -8.32
CA GLY A 590 0.22 -7.08 -7.44
C GLY A 590 0.93 -8.44 -7.46
N GLN A 591 1.94 -8.59 -6.60
CA GLN A 591 2.71 -9.84 -6.50
C GLN A 591 1.94 -10.97 -5.79
N THR A 592 0.86 -10.65 -5.08
CA THR A 592 0.01 -11.62 -4.35
C THR A 592 -1.44 -11.15 -4.38
N ILE A 593 -2.39 -12.04 -4.67
CA ILE A 593 -3.82 -11.69 -4.51
C ILE A 593 -4.10 -11.54 -3.01
N PRO A 594 -4.82 -10.49 -2.59
CA PRO A 594 -5.24 -10.34 -1.21
C PRO A 594 -6.08 -11.55 -0.75
N SER A 595 -5.63 -12.24 0.30
CA SER A 595 -6.31 -13.34 0.96
C SER A 595 -7.22 -12.88 2.11
N GLU A 596 -7.70 -11.63 2.03
CA GLU A 596 -8.55 -11.06 3.08
C GLU A 596 -9.89 -11.81 3.16
N PHE A 597 -10.27 -12.17 4.38
CA PHE A 597 -11.53 -12.85 4.64
C PHE A 597 -12.67 -11.83 4.67
N SER A 598 -13.63 -11.95 3.76
CA SER A 598 -14.86 -11.16 3.86
C SER A 598 -15.73 -11.68 5.01
N SER A 599 -15.69 -10.98 6.14
CA SER A 599 -16.55 -11.31 7.30
C SER A 599 -18.03 -11.23 6.93
N GLN A 600 -18.40 -10.30 6.06
CA GLN A 600 -19.76 -10.14 5.56
C GLN A 600 -20.21 -11.35 4.75
N ALA A 601 -19.36 -11.87 3.85
CA ALA A 601 -19.68 -13.08 3.08
C ALA A 601 -19.83 -14.32 3.98
N ILE A 602 -18.95 -14.49 4.96
CA ILE A 602 -19.01 -15.61 5.90
C ILE A 602 -20.31 -15.54 6.72
N GLN A 603 -20.65 -14.37 7.27
CA GLN A 603 -21.90 -14.17 8.02
C GLN A 603 -23.13 -14.42 7.15
N PHE A 604 -23.12 -13.93 5.90
CA PHE A 604 -24.20 -14.15 4.95
C PHE A 604 -24.43 -15.65 4.71
N VAL A 605 -23.39 -16.41 4.38
CA VAL A 605 -23.54 -17.84 4.07
C VAL A 605 -23.82 -18.69 5.33
N LEU A 606 -23.29 -18.29 6.48
CA LEU A 606 -23.54 -18.94 7.76
C LEU A 606 -25.02 -18.83 8.18
N ILE A 607 -25.68 -17.72 7.87
CA ILE A 607 -27.08 -17.45 8.23
C ILE A 607 -28.04 -17.89 7.13
N ALA A 608 -27.74 -17.59 5.87
CA ALA A 608 -28.63 -17.87 4.74
C ALA A 608 -28.79 -19.37 4.48
N THR A 609 -27.70 -20.15 4.54
CA THR A 609 -27.73 -21.59 4.22
C THR A 609 -28.67 -22.39 5.13
N PRO A 610 -28.60 -22.26 6.47
CA PRO A 610 -29.52 -22.95 7.37
C PRO A 610 -30.98 -22.50 7.23
N ILE A 611 -31.21 -21.22 6.92
CA ILE A 611 -32.58 -20.69 6.73
C ILE A 611 -33.18 -21.26 5.44
N LEU A 612 -32.44 -21.21 4.33
CA LEU A 612 -32.88 -21.77 3.06
C LEU A 612 -33.10 -23.28 3.15
N SER A 613 -32.22 -24.00 3.82
CA SER A 613 -32.37 -25.46 4.01
C SER A 613 -33.54 -25.81 4.92
N LEU A 614 -33.85 -24.98 5.92
CA LEU A 614 -35.05 -25.12 6.75
C LEU A 614 -36.32 -24.96 5.89
N PHE A 615 -36.41 -23.92 5.07
CA PHE A 615 -37.58 -23.71 4.19
C PHE A 615 -37.73 -24.83 3.15
N ALA A 616 -36.62 -25.26 2.54
CA ALA A 616 -36.58 -26.39 1.63
C ALA A 616 -37.11 -27.68 2.31
N ALA A 617 -36.76 -27.89 3.59
CA ALA A 617 -37.17 -29.06 4.36
C ALA A 617 -38.65 -29.09 4.75
N LEU A 618 -39.29 -27.92 4.86
CA LEU A 618 -40.70 -27.84 5.21
C LEU A 618 -41.61 -28.39 4.10
N ALA A 619 -41.23 -28.22 2.83
CA ALA A 619 -42.03 -28.68 1.68
C ALA A 619 -42.39 -30.19 1.73
N PRO A 620 -41.42 -31.14 1.83
CA PRO A 620 -41.73 -32.57 1.92
C PRO A 620 -42.41 -32.96 3.25
N ALA A 621 -42.09 -32.26 4.35
CA ALA A 621 -42.68 -32.53 5.65
C ALA A 621 -44.17 -32.21 5.71
N ILE A 622 -44.61 -31.11 5.06
CA ILE A 622 -46.02 -30.76 4.91
C ILE A 622 -46.75 -31.86 4.14
N LYS A 623 -46.20 -32.31 3.00
CA LYS A 623 -46.81 -33.38 2.18
C LYS A 623 -47.09 -34.66 2.97
N THR A 624 -46.19 -35.01 3.89
CA THR A 624 -46.28 -36.21 4.72
C THR A 624 -47.32 -36.10 5.84
N CYS A 625 -47.60 -34.90 6.34
CA CYS A 625 -48.63 -34.65 7.35
C CYS A 625 -50.07 -34.86 6.85
N TYR A 626 -50.25 -35.01 5.53
CA TYR A 626 -51.54 -35.30 4.89
C TYR A 626 -51.72 -36.77 4.50
N LEU A 627 -50.75 -37.64 4.79
CA LEU A 627 -50.88 -39.08 4.53
C LEU A 627 -51.74 -39.77 5.59
N ASN A 628 -52.62 -40.67 5.16
CA ASN A 628 -53.47 -41.46 6.04
C ASN A 628 -52.65 -42.53 6.78
N VAL A 629 -52.56 -42.40 8.11
CA VAL A 629 -51.80 -43.31 9.00
C VAL A 629 -52.24 -44.77 8.84
N SER A 630 -53.55 -44.99 8.68
CA SER A 630 -54.13 -46.33 8.47
C SER A 630 -53.72 -46.98 7.15
N ALA A 631 -53.43 -46.19 6.11
CA ALA A 631 -52.95 -46.70 4.84
C ALA A 631 -51.46 -47.06 4.90
N ILE A 632 -50.64 -46.25 5.59
CA ILE A 632 -49.19 -46.48 5.75
C ILE A 632 -48.91 -47.76 6.54
N LEU A 633 -49.70 -48.04 7.58
CA LEU A 633 -49.52 -49.22 8.44
C LEU A 633 -50.10 -50.51 7.84
N ARG A 634 -50.92 -50.42 6.78
CA ARG A 634 -51.53 -51.56 6.08
C ARG A 634 -50.84 -51.92 4.75
N SER A 635 -50.00 -51.05 4.21
CA SER A 635 -49.37 -51.22 2.88
C SER A 635 -48.07 -52.05 2.89
N GLU A 636 -47.77 -52.70 4.02
CA GLU A 636 -46.81 -53.80 4.20
C GLU A 636 -47.50 -54.89 5.02
#